data_AF-A0A4Q2M6T2-F1
#
_entry.id   AF-A0A4Q2M6T2-F1
#
_cell.length_a   1.000
_cell.length_b   1.000
_cell.length_c   1.000
_cell.angle_alpha   90.00
_cell.angle_beta   90.00
_cell.angle_gamma   90.00
#
_symmetry.space_group_name_H-M   'P 1'
#
loop_
_entity.id
_entity.type
_entity.pdbx_description
1 polymer ?
#
loop_
_entity_poly.entity_id
_entity_poly.type
_entity_poly.pdbx_seq_one_letter_code
_entity_poly.pdbx_strand_id
1 'polypeptide(L)'
;MTGTTAIRRLGALAVLLALGLAACSTPTEPAPAPIATPTADTDGPNAPFVDAGATGVNVAPGDDWTLPASARPAANSGFFSEEADPDERVFTRSIDLSWRQIQPQPGALDRTSTGAAQGLEFESLDDQLADPSPYWVRLFASGETWAPEWVADDCGVDSYGPDYDGERHLPIWNDCVWGHLLDTYRALLVDSGLLDDPRLRLVFVPGAFTWAEFDYDIVNDAVEAGDLTESEYLAWYSHSWSDLAELAGDRAGLLVFTGEDYPFGPFGAADDLLAQGAVDAGLGIRNGVTELSNFHLSEAPAYGSSITDDGHLVVDESLPIHDGSRIVAAENECYTDCGYDTDDPYYAVRQSNLKVLQLRVNWLYVVPEPSYMTEYPEHWDWVRLSIGQTAATSPDAWAALRDASDEFWRDTPPPSLASDAWPTRPFVRNLERWLVQVDRPGSVAHRSDADVHEAPIEPDNGTAYEGLSTDVTGGDTGFVFSVDPAWAAAAGDESLVVKVTYLDEGQGAFHIDTAAGPSASVERSGSGSGSGSGSGSGEWMTATIALPVGALGSDLKAAEFRLSLAEGASDLDVRFVRVIRLAD
;
A
#
# COMPACT_ATOMS: atom_id res chain seq x y z
N MET A 1 -15.05 21.74 62.17
CA MET A 1 -14.94 21.37 63.60
C MET A 1 -15.71 20.08 63.82
N THR A 2 -14.93 19.05 64.12
CA THR A 2 -15.22 17.68 64.59
C THR A 2 -16.60 17.43 65.22
N GLY A 3 -17.32 16.43 64.70
CA GLY A 3 -18.40 15.71 65.40
C GLY A 3 -17.89 14.37 65.91
N THR A 4 -18.24 14.03 67.16
CA THR A 4 -17.80 12.82 67.87
C THR A 4 -18.99 12.03 68.42
N THR A 5 -19.01 10.74 68.06
CA THR A 5 -19.26 9.54 68.88
C THR A 5 -20.66 9.20 69.44
N ALA A 6 -21.28 8.23 68.74
CA ALA A 6 -21.88 6.94 69.16
C ALA A 6 -22.20 6.60 70.64
N ILE A 7 -23.26 5.77 70.82
CA ILE A 7 -23.31 4.44 71.54
C ILE A 7 -24.79 3.97 71.59
N ARG A 8 -25.18 2.89 70.87
CA ARG A 8 -25.20 1.45 71.23
C ARG A 8 -26.32 1.02 72.21
N ARG A 9 -27.20 0.10 71.78
CA ARG A 9 -27.57 -1.22 72.38
C ARG A 9 -28.95 -1.70 71.88
N LEU A 10 -29.05 -2.83 71.18
CA LEU A 10 -29.08 -4.26 71.63
C LEU A 10 -30.50 -4.73 71.97
N GLY A 11 -30.95 -5.82 71.35
CA GLY A 11 -32.07 -6.62 71.86
C GLY A 11 -32.88 -7.38 70.81
N ALA A 12 -32.40 -8.56 70.43
CA ALA A 12 -33.10 -9.53 69.59
C ALA A 12 -34.21 -10.29 70.33
N LEU A 13 -35.21 -10.80 69.61
CA LEU A 13 -35.87 -12.08 69.92
C LEU A 13 -36.43 -12.71 68.63
N ALA A 14 -36.39 -14.04 68.60
CA ALA A 14 -36.43 -14.88 67.41
C ALA A 14 -37.79 -15.56 67.13
N VAL A 15 -37.79 -16.24 65.97
CA VAL A 15 -38.57 -17.42 65.56
C VAL A 15 -39.76 -17.17 64.63
N LEU A 16 -39.59 -17.56 63.36
CA LEU A 16 -40.44 -18.58 62.72
C LEU A 16 -39.76 -19.14 61.46
N LEU A 17 -39.48 -20.45 61.49
CA LEU A 17 -39.11 -21.26 60.34
C LEU A 17 -40.31 -21.39 59.40
N ALA A 18 -40.09 -21.16 58.11
CA ALA A 18 -40.88 -21.73 57.03
C ALA A 18 -39.91 -22.28 55.97
N LEU A 19 -39.87 -23.61 55.84
CA LEU A 19 -39.19 -24.30 54.76
C LEU A 19 -39.95 -24.04 53.46
N GLY A 20 -39.32 -23.36 52.51
CA GLY A 20 -39.72 -23.27 51.12
C GLY A 20 -38.60 -23.82 50.24
N LEU A 21 -38.90 -24.88 49.50
CA LEU A 21 -38.06 -25.45 48.45
C LEU A 21 -37.88 -24.40 47.34
N ALA A 22 -36.68 -23.82 47.24
CA ALA A 22 -36.27 -23.00 46.10
C ALA A 22 -35.28 -23.82 45.25
N ALA A 23 -35.64 -24.05 43.99
CA ALA A 23 -34.78 -24.63 42.99
C ALA A 23 -33.54 -23.74 42.79
N CYS A 24 -32.35 -24.35 42.74
CA CYS A 24 -31.13 -23.68 42.32
C CYS A 24 -31.24 -23.37 40.82
N SER A 25 -31.70 -22.17 40.47
CA SER A 25 -31.38 -21.55 39.19
C SER A 25 -30.04 -20.85 39.37
N THR A 26 -28.98 -21.41 38.77
CA THR A 26 -27.73 -20.69 38.54
C THR A 26 -28.03 -19.40 37.77
N PRO A 27 -27.47 -18.24 38.14
CA PRO A 27 -27.60 -17.05 37.33
C PRO A 27 -26.97 -17.35 35.98
N THR A 28 -27.78 -17.32 34.93
CA THR A 28 -27.30 -17.32 33.55
C THR A 28 -26.42 -16.10 33.39
N GLU A 29 -25.15 -16.32 33.12
CA GLU A 29 -24.19 -15.29 32.76
C GLU A 29 -24.79 -14.43 31.64
N PRO A 30 -24.81 -13.09 31.76
CA PRO A 30 -25.34 -12.26 30.70
C PRO A 30 -24.55 -12.57 29.42
N ALA A 31 -25.28 -12.85 28.33
CA ALA A 31 -24.66 -13.03 27.02
C ALA A 31 -23.71 -11.86 26.76
N PRO A 32 -22.49 -12.12 26.25
CA PRO A 32 -21.56 -11.05 25.91
C PRO A 32 -22.29 -10.04 25.02
N ALA A 33 -22.10 -8.75 25.33
CA ALA A 33 -22.65 -7.69 24.51
C ALA A 33 -22.24 -7.95 23.04
N PRO A 34 -23.14 -7.73 22.06
CA PRO A 34 -22.77 -7.85 20.66
C PRO A 34 -21.53 -6.98 20.45
N ILE A 35 -20.45 -7.61 19.99
CA ILE A 35 -19.21 -6.92 19.61
C ILE A 35 -19.61 -5.84 18.64
N ALA A 36 -19.35 -4.58 18.99
CA ALA A 36 -19.63 -3.45 18.11
C ALA A 36 -18.95 -3.75 16.77
N THR A 37 -19.69 -3.61 15.67
CA THR A 37 -19.10 -3.77 14.35
C THR A 37 -17.92 -2.80 14.26
N PRO A 38 -16.71 -3.27 13.92
CA PRO A 38 -15.54 -2.42 13.86
C PRO A 38 -15.83 -1.20 12.99
N THR A 39 -15.43 -0.01 13.45
CA THR A 39 -15.64 1.26 12.75
C THR A 39 -14.77 1.28 11.49
N ALA A 40 -15.27 0.69 10.41
CA ALA A 40 -14.66 0.84 9.10
C ALA A 40 -14.79 2.30 8.67
N ASP A 41 -13.78 2.82 7.98
CA ASP A 41 -13.89 4.13 7.36
C ASP A 41 -14.95 4.09 6.26
N THR A 42 -15.98 4.92 6.40
CA THR A 42 -17.06 5.06 5.42
C THR A 42 -17.20 6.50 4.91
N ASP A 43 -16.30 7.38 5.33
CA ASP A 43 -16.42 8.80 5.05
C ASP A 43 -15.94 9.11 3.63
N GLY A 44 -16.63 10.04 2.98
CA GLY A 44 -16.21 10.58 1.69
C GLY A 44 -15.01 11.53 1.81
N PRO A 45 -14.68 12.27 0.74
CA PRO A 45 -13.58 13.23 0.76
C PRO A 45 -13.75 14.33 1.82
N ASN A 46 -12.64 14.76 2.42
CA ASN A 46 -12.56 15.88 3.35
C ASN A 46 -12.55 17.24 2.62
N ALA A 47 -11.93 17.30 1.43
CA ALA A 47 -11.86 18.51 0.61
C ALA A 47 -12.99 18.56 -0.44
N PRO A 48 -13.59 19.74 -0.70
CA PRO A 48 -14.60 19.87 -1.75
C PRO A 48 -13.97 19.65 -3.12
N PHE A 49 -14.69 18.94 -3.98
CA PHE A 49 -14.26 18.70 -5.36
C PHE A 49 -14.09 20.01 -6.14
N VAL A 50 -12.93 20.19 -6.75
CA VAL A 50 -12.69 21.27 -7.71
C VAL A 50 -13.21 20.82 -9.07
N ASP A 51 -14.41 21.29 -9.42
CA ASP A 51 -15.07 21.05 -10.72
C ASP A 51 -14.56 22.02 -11.80
N ALA A 52 -14.70 21.64 -13.07
CA ALA A 52 -14.49 22.46 -14.26
C ALA A 52 -15.44 23.68 -14.33
N GLY A 53 -16.57 23.63 -13.63
CA GLY A 53 -17.50 24.74 -13.50
C GLY A 53 -18.24 25.10 -14.79
N ALA A 54 -18.97 26.23 -14.78
CA ALA A 54 -19.90 26.60 -15.85
C ALA A 54 -19.23 26.92 -17.21
N THR A 55 -17.94 27.25 -17.20
CA THR A 55 -17.13 27.49 -18.40
C THR A 55 -16.55 26.21 -18.99
N GLY A 56 -16.67 25.08 -18.30
CA GLY A 56 -16.09 23.80 -18.69
C GLY A 56 -14.58 23.70 -18.47
N VAL A 57 -13.95 24.69 -17.84
CA VAL A 57 -12.54 24.70 -17.42
C VAL A 57 -12.40 25.50 -16.12
N ASN A 58 -11.64 24.93 -15.20
CA ASN A 58 -11.14 25.59 -13.99
C ASN A 58 -9.63 25.29 -13.86
N VAL A 59 -8.82 26.28 -13.46
CA VAL A 59 -7.36 26.13 -13.31
C VAL A 59 -6.97 26.56 -11.90
N ALA A 60 -6.22 25.71 -11.21
CA ALA A 60 -5.70 25.95 -9.87
C ALA A 60 -4.18 25.71 -9.82
N PRO A 61 -3.43 26.40 -8.95
CA PRO A 61 -2.00 26.16 -8.79
C PRO A 61 -1.72 24.80 -8.13
N GLY A 62 -0.59 24.19 -8.48
CA GLY A 62 -0.12 22.93 -7.93
C GLY A 62 -0.88 21.70 -8.42
N ASP A 63 -0.62 20.58 -7.74
CA ASP A 63 -1.43 19.37 -7.91
C ASP A 63 -2.79 19.57 -7.23
N ASP A 64 -3.82 19.00 -7.85
CA ASP A 64 -5.16 18.95 -7.27
C ASP A 64 -5.47 17.48 -7.05
N TRP A 65 -5.71 17.08 -5.79
CA TRP A 65 -5.98 15.69 -5.39
C TRP A 65 -7.47 15.41 -5.17
N THR A 66 -8.32 16.44 -5.25
CA THR A 66 -9.73 16.34 -4.85
C THR A 66 -10.52 15.33 -5.69
N LEU A 67 -11.44 14.61 -5.03
CA LEU A 67 -12.36 13.64 -5.62
C LEU A 67 -13.82 14.07 -5.41
N PRO A 68 -14.76 13.55 -6.23
CA PRO A 68 -16.19 13.80 -6.07
C PRO A 68 -16.72 13.29 -4.72
N ALA A 69 -17.76 13.96 -4.20
CA ALA A 69 -18.35 13.64 -2.90
C ALA A 69 -18.95 12.22 -2.78
N SER A 70 -19.12 11.53 -3.91
CA SER A 70 -19.57 10.14 -4.01
C SER A 70 -18.46 9.11 -3.78
N ALA A 71 -17.17 9.50 -3.85
CA ALA A 71 -16.04 8.61 -3.59
C ALA A 71 -16.09 8.04 -2.16
N ARG A 72 -15.83 6.74 -2.01
CA ARG A 72 -15.83 6.04 -0.72
C ARG A 72 -14.65 5.08 -0.65
N PRO A 73 -14.10 4.80 0.55
CA PRO A 73 -13.10 3.75 0.72
C PRO A 73 -13.58 2.40 0.19
N ALA A 74 -12.66 1.57 -0.28
CA ALA A 74 -12.98 0.21 -0.66
C ALA A 74 -13.29 -0.65 0.58
N ALA A 75 -14.00 -1.76 0.40
CA ALA A 75 -14.52 -2.54 1.53
C ALA A 75 -13.42 -3.30 2.31
N ASN A 76 -12.37 -3.74 1.61
CA ASN A 76 -11.22 -4.43 2.20
C ASN A 76 -9.97 -3.57 1.97
N SER A 77 -9.95 -2.40 2.59
CA SER A 77 -8.84 -1.47 2.50
C SER A 77 -8.71 -0.58 3.72
N GLY A 78 -7.54 -0.01 3.93
CA GLY A 78 -7.35 1.05 4.93
C GLY A 78 -5.90 1.33 5.27
N PHE A 79 -5.73 2.29 6.18
CA PHE A 79 -4.46 2.54 6.83
C PHE A 79 -4.35 1.75 8.13
N PHE A 80 -3.13 1.30 8.43
CA PHE A 80 -2.80 0.60 9.66
C PHE A 80 -1.44 1.05 10.19
N SER A 81 -1.27 0.92 11.51
CA SER A 81 -0.06 1.30 12.25
C SER A 81 -0.05 0.54 13.59
N GLU A 82 0.99 0.69 14.41
CA GLU A 82 1.02 0.21 15.79
C GLU A 82 -0.13 0.80 16.60
N GLU A 83 -0.33 2.12 16.49
CA GLU A 83 -1.39 2.84 17.18
C GLU A 83 -2.51 3.27 16.23
N ALA A 84 -3.75 3.26 16.72
CA ALA A 84 -4.85 3.84 15.96
C ALA A 84 -4.87 5.36 16.15
N ASP A 85 -4.99 6.09 15.05
CA ASP A 85 -5.26 7.52 15.01
C ASP A 85 -6.50 7.81 14.14
N PRO A 86 -7.70 7.78 14.72
CA PRO A 86 -8.94 8.07 13.99
C PRO A 86 -9.02 9.49 13.41
N ASP A 87 -8.29 10.46 13.97
CA ASP A 87 -8.28 11.83 13.45
C ASP A 87 -7.53 11.88 12.11
N GLU A 88 -6.49 11.04 11.96
CA GLU A 88 -5.73 10.83 10.71
C GLU A 88 -6.23 9.62 9.89
N ARG A 89 -7.42 9.08 10.23
CA ARG A 89 -8.07 7.95 9.54
C ARG A 89 -7.30 6.62 9.59
N VAL A 90 -6.40 6.45 10.56
CA VAL A 90 -5.73 5.18 10.87
C VAL A 90 -6.56 4.44 11.91
N PHE A 91 -7.35 3.45 11.48
CA PHE A 91 -8.31 2.76 12.35
C PHE A 91 -7.85 1.39 12.85
N THR A 92 -6.79 0.84 12.26
CA THR A 92 -6.33 -0.53 12.54
C THR A 92 -5.00 -0.45 13.27
N ARG A 93 -5.03 -0.81 14.56
CA ARG A 93 -3.84 -0.84 15.42
C ARG A 93 -3.17 -2.22 15.43
N SER A 94 -1.96 -2.32 15.95
CA SER A 94 -1.31 -3.62 16.12
C SER A 94 -1.86 -4.38 17.34
N ILE A 95 -1.73 -5.70 17.26
CA ILE A 95 -1.49 -6.59 18.39
C ILE A 95 -0.10 -7.14 18.19
N ASP A 96 0.84 -6.65 18.99
CA ASP A 96 2.23 -7.08 18.96
C ASP A 96 2.49 -8.12 20.04
N LEU A 97 3.12 -9.23 19.64
CA LEU A 97 3.39 -10.37 20.51
C LEU A 97 4.82 -10.84 20.26
N SER A 98 5.52 -11.27 21.31
CA SER A 98 6.70 -12.11 21.12
C SER A 98 6.40 -13.59 21.29
N TRP A 99 7.08 -14.45 20.54
CA TRP A 99 6.88 -15.89 20.67
C TRP A 99 7.19 -16.40 22.09
N ARG A 100 8.23 -15.86 22.73
CA ARG A 100 8.57 -16.13 24.13
C ARG A 100 7.45 -15.72 25.10
N GLN A 101 6.75 -14.61 24.82
CA GLN A 101 5.62 -14.17 25.64
C GLN A 101 4.46 -15.15 25.54
N ILE A 102 4.06 -15.52 24.33
CA ILE A 102 2.83 -16.30 24.12
C ILE A 102 3.05 -17.81 24.31
N GLN A 103 4.30 -18.29 24.30
CA GLN A 103 4.63 -19.70 24.53
C GLN A 103 5.98 -19.85 25.28
N PRO A 104 6.05 -19.40 26.54
CA PRO A 104 7.30 -19.40 27.33
C PRO A 104 7.82 -20.80 27.66
N GLN A 105 6.99 -21.82 27.50
CA GLN A 105 7.30 -23.25 27.71
C GLN A 105 6.52 -24.08 26.68
N PRO A 106 6.94 -25.34 26.40
CA PRO A 106 6.19 -26.22 25.54
C PRO A 106 4.74 -26.41 26.02
N GLY A 107 3.78 -26.31 25.10
CA GLY A 107 2.37 -26.56 25.38
C GLY A 107 1.46 -25.37 25.05
N ALA A 108 0.49 -25.12 25.93
CA ALA A 108 -0.57 -24.14 25.70
C ALA A 108 -0.06 -22.70 25.73
N LEU A 109 -0.78 -21.80 25.04
CA LEU A 109 -0.48 -20.38 25.03
C LEU A 109 -0.60 -19.75 26.41
N ASP A 110 0.32 -18.84 26.72
CA ASP A 110 0.16 -17.85 27.78
C ASP A 110 -0.46 -16.58 27.19
N ARG A 111 -1.65 -16.23 27.68
CA ARG A 111 -2.41 -15.07 27.21
C ARG A 111 -2.30 -13.86 28.13
N THR A 112 -1.64 -14.03 29.28
CA THR A 112 -1.67 -13.08 30.41
C THR A 112 -0.31 -12.48 30.73
N SER A 113 0.77 -13.05 30.20
CA SER A 113 2.12 -12.49 30.31
C SER A 113 2.32 -11.31 29.37
N THR A 114 3.12 -10.34 29.80
CA THR A 114 3.65 -9.26 28.96
C THR A 114 4.87 -9.75 28.17
N GLY A 115 5.17 -9.07 27.07
CA GLY A 115 6.29 -9.40 26.19
C GLY A 115 7.14 -8.20 25.84
N ALA A 116 8.19 -8.46 25.07
CA ALA A 116 9.03 -7.44 24.46
C ALA A 116 9.73 -8.01 23.23
N ALA A 117 10.01 -7.16 22.25
CA ALA A 117 10.87 -7.40 21.09
C ALA A 117 11.28 -6.05 20.49
N GLN A 118 12.46 -5.95 19.89
CA GLN A 118 12.93 -4.71 19.22
C GLN A 118 12.83 -3.44 20.09
N GLY A 119 13.12 -3.56 21.39
CA GLY A 119 13.01 -2.44 22.34
C GLY A 119 11.56 -2.00 22.67
N LEU A 120 10.56 -2.62 22.07
CA LEU A 120 9.14 -2.43 22.38
C LEU A 120 8.71 -3.32 23.54
N GLU A 121 7.73 -2.86 24.32
CA GLU A 121 7.09 -3.60 25.41
C GLU A 121 5.63 -3.86 25.06
N PHE A 122 5.18 -5.09 25.24
CA PHE A 122 3.85 -5.55 24.84
C PHE A 122 3.01 -5.90 26.07
N GLU A 123 1.78 -5.38 26.10
CA GLU A 123 0.76 -5.87 27.04
C GLU A 123 0.40 -7.34 26.76
N SER A 124 -0.32 -7.97 27.68
CA SER A 124 -0.76 -9.35 27.46
C SER A 124 -1.74 -9.47 26.30
N LEU A 125 -1.81 -10.65 25.66
CA LEU A 125 -2.75 -10.89 24.56
C LEU A 125 -4.19 -10.58 24.98
N ASP A 126 -4.59 -10.97 26.19
CA ASP A 126 -5.95 -10.70 26.69
C ASP A 126 -6.20 -9.20 26.92
N ASP A 127 -5.20 -8.43 27.38
CA ASP A 127 -5.32 -6.98 27.55
C ASP A 127 -5.42 -6.27 26.18
N GLN A 128 -4.56 -6.64 25.22
CA GLN A 128 -4.59 -6.09 23.87
C GLN A 128 -5.90 -6.42 23.14
N LEU A 129 -6.49 -7.60 23.36
CA LEU A 129 -7.78 -8.00 22.77
C LEU A 129 -8.99 -7.35 23.44
N ALA A 130 -8.83 -6.76 24.64
CA ALA A 130 -9.92 -6.10 25.36
C ALA A 130 -10.39 -4.81 24.67
N ASP A 131 -9.52 -4.18 23.87
CA ASP A 131 -9.91 -3.06 23.01
C ASP A 131 -10.74 -3.57 21.80
N PRO A 132 -11.97 -3.05 21.59
CA PRO A 132 -12.88 -3.48 20.53
C PRO A 132 -12.49 -3.02 19.12
N SER A 133 -11.45 -2.22 18.96
CA SER A 133 -11.03 -1.66 17.66
C SER A 133 -10.54 -2.74 16.68
N PRO A 134 -10.59 -2.49 15.35
CA PRO A 134 -9.91 -3.34 14.37
C PRO A 134 -8.42 -3.47 14.68
N TYR A 135 -7.85 -4.63 14.36
CA TYR A 135 -6.43 -4.86 14.59
C TYR A 135 -5.78 -5.73 13.52
N TRP A 136 -4.46 -5.60 13.44
CA TRP A 136 -3.58 -6.54 12.75
C TRP A 136 -2.68 -7.24 13.78
N VAL A 137 -2.08 -8.37 13.42
CA VAL A 137 -1.22 -9.14 14.35
C VAL A 137 0.20 -9.21 13.81
N ARG A 138 1.17 -8.90 14.67
CA ARG A 138 2.59 -9.14 14.47
C ARG A 138 3.11 -10.07 15.55
N LEU A 139 3.63 -11.22 15.15
CA LEU A 139 4.34 -12.13 16.05
C LEU A 139 5.83 -12.02 15.77
N PHE A 140 6.59 -11.46 16.71
CA PHE A 140 8.05 -11.48 16.67
C PHE A 140 8.53 -12.91 16.99
N ALA A 141 8.99 -13.62 15.96
CA ALA A 141 9.08 -15.08 15.98
C ALA A 141 10.50 -15.65 15.91
N SER A 142 11.56 -14.86 15.69
CA SER A 142 12.89 -15.44 15.47
C SER A 142 14.00 -14.92 16.37
N GLY A 143 13.94 -13.69 16.88
CA GLY A 143 15.07 -13.13 17.63
C GLY A 143 15.40 -13.88 18.92
N GLU A 144 16.68 -14.05 19.22
CA GLU A 144 17.20 -14.82 20.35
C GLU A 144 16.67 -14.33 21.70
N THR A 145 16.31 -13.04 21.80
CA THR A 145 15.79 -12.43 23.02
C THR A 145 14.26 -12.52 23.15
N TRP A 146 13.53 -12.86 22.08
CA TRP A 146 12.07 -12.89 22.05
C TRP A 146 11.45 -14.17 21.46
N ALA A 147 12.27 -15.09 20.93
CA ALA A 147 11.91 -16.47 20.71
C ALA A 147 12.14 -17.30 21.99
N PRO A 148 11.38 -18.37 22.25
CA PRO A 148 11.56 -19.17 23.47
C PRO A 148 12.88 -19.94 23.47
N GLU A 149 13.68 -19.84 24.55
CA GLU A 149 14.94 -20.61 24.70
C GLU A 149 14.73 -22.11 24.52
N TRP A 150 13.57 -22.63 24.98
CA TRP A 150 13.28 -24.06 24.91
C TRP A 150 13.21 -24.58 23.46
N VAL A 151 12.87 -23.74 22.48
CA VAL A 151 12.83 -24.13 21.06
C VAL A 151 14.25 -24.35 20.55
N ALA A 152 15.16 -23.42 20.85
CA ALA A 152 16.57 -23.55 20.47
C ALA A 152 17.21 -24.79 21.11
N ASP A 153 16.95 -25.02 22.40
CA ASP A 153 17.44 -26.18 23.15
C ASP A 153 16.90 -27.50 22.60
N ASP A 154 15.60 -27.58 22.27
CA ASP A 154 14.95 -28.79 21.78
C ASP A 154 15.41 -29.13 20.35
N CYS A 155 15.50 -28.12 19.48
CA CYS A 155 15.93 -28.29 18.10
C CYS A 155 17.46 -28.39 17.94
N GLY A 156 18.22 -28.03 18.98
CA GLY A 156 19.69 -28.04 18.96
C GLY A 156 20.26 -27.09 17.92
N VAL A 157 19.69 -25.89 17.80
CA VAL A 157 20.08 -24.86 16.83
C VAL A 157 20.74 -23.67 17.53
N ASP A 158 21.67 -23.02 16.83
CA ASP A 158 22.23 -21.73 17.23
C ASP A 158 21.57 -20.60 16.42
N SER A 159 21.59 -19.37 16.95
CA SER A 159 21.12 -18.17 16.25
C SER A 159 22.15 -17.68 15.23
N TYR A 160 21.71 -16.96 14.19
CA TYR A 160 22.53 -16.24 13.20
C TYR A 160 22.41 -14.72 13.39
N GLY A 161 23.26 -13.91 12.76
CA GLY A 161 23.37 -12.47 12.98
C GLY A 161 24.68 -12.05 13.68
N PRO A 162 24.77 -10.81 14.18
CA PRO A 162 23.68 -9.84 14.27
C PRO A 162 23.27 -9.27 12.91
N ASP A 163 21.99 -8.93 12.75
CA ASP A 163 21.48 -8.10 11.66
C ASP A 163 21.86 -6.61 11.80
N TYR A 164 21.26 -5.76 10.97
CA TYR A 164 21.48 -4.32 10.95
C TYR A 164 21.05 -3.59 12.25
N ASP A 165 20.16 -4.17 13.06
CA ASP A 165 19.75 -3.65 14.37
C ASP A 165 20.51 -4.28 15.55
N GLY A 166 21.44 -5.20 15.26
CA GLY A 166 22.27 -5.85 16.27
C GLY A 166 21.67 -7.13 16.84
N GLU A 167 20.60 -7.64 16.25
CA GLU A 167 19.79 -8.75 16.78
C GLU A 167 20.16 -10.08 16.13
N ARG A 168 20.08 -11.15 16.90
CA ARG A 168 20.39 -12.52 16.45
C ARG A 168 19.10 -13.31 16.31
N HIS A 169 19.01 -14.21 15.33
CA HIS A 169 17.76 -14.88 15.01
C HIS A 169 17.90 -16.40 14.90
N LEU A 170 16.89 -17.13 15.38
CA LEU A 170 16.73 -18.57 15.18
C LEU A 170 16.51 -18.87 13.69
N PRO A 171 17.08 -19.99 13.19
CA PRO A 171 16.94 -20.41 11.81
C PRO A 171 15.54 -20.98 11.57
N ILE A 172 14.59 -20.15 11.13
CA ILE A 172 13.22 -20.60 10.85
C ILE A 172 13.13 -21.59 9.69
N TRP A 173 14.20 -21.73 8.89
CA TRP A 173 14.35 -22.78 7.87
C TRP A 173 14.71 -24.16 8.42
N ASN A 174 14.96 -24.28 9.73
CA ASN A 174 15.11 -25.57 10.38
C ASN A 174 13.72 -26.18 10.63
N ASP A 175 13.44 -27.38 10.11
CA ASP A 175 12.13 -28.04 10.22
C ASP A 175 11.61 -28.19 11.66
N CYS A 176 12.50 -28.37 12.65
CA CYS A 176 12.08 -28.45 14.06
C CYS A 176 11.61 -27.08 14.56
N VAL A 177 12.36 -26.01 14.27
CA VAL A 177 12.00 -24.63 14.63
C VAL A 177 10.71 -24.23 13.92
N TRP A 178 10.62 -24.48 12.61
CA TRP A 178 9.43 -24.22 11.80
C TRP A 178 8.20 -24.96 12.32
N GLY A 179 8.35 -26.24 12.66
CA GLY A 179 7.27 -27.05 13.23
C GLY A 179 6.73 -26.48 14.55
N HIS A 180 7.62 -26.06 15.46
CA HIS A 180 7.19 -25.40 16.69
C HIS A 180 6.50 -24.07 16.42
N LEU A 181 7.00 -23.26 15.47
CA LEU A 181 6.39 -21.99 15.09
C LEU A 181 5.00 -22.19 14.46
N LEU A 182 4.83 -23.19 13.60
CA LEU A 182 3.53 -23.56 13.04
C LEU A 182 2.53 -24.00 14.11
N ASP A 183 2.98 -24.78 15.10
CA ASP A 183 2.14 -25.16 16.23
C ASP A 183 1.69 -23.94 17.05
N THR A 184 2.59 -22.97 17.23
CA THR A 184 2.27 -21.67 17.82
C THR A 184 1.24 -20.90 17.01
N TYR A 185 1.42 -20.79 15.70
CA TYR A 185 0.46 -20.12 14.81
C TYR A 185 -0.90 -20.81 14.85
N ARG A 186 -0.96 -22.14 14.89
CA ARG A 186 -2.22 -22.88 15.00
C ARG A 186 -2.90 -22.55 16.34
N ALA A 187 -2.16 -22.61 17.43
CA ALA A 187 -2.71 -22.31 18.75
C ALA A 187 -3.22 -20.86 18.86
N LEU A 188 -2.48 -19.91 18.27
CA LEU A 188 -2.78 -18.48 18.34
C LEU A 188 -3.92 -18.10 17.39
N LEU A 189 -3.79 -18.44 16.12
CA LEU A 189 -4.67 -17.96 15.06
C LEU A 189 -5.96 -18.78 14.96
N VAL A 190 -5.85 -20.12 15.10
CA VAL A 190 -6.98 -21.05 14.90
C VAL A 190 -7.63 -21.40 16.24
N ASP A 191 -6.89 -22.03 17.15
CA ASP A 191 -7.48 -22.59 18.37
C ASP A 191 -8.01 -21.50 19.33
N SER A 192 -7.39 -20.32 19.31
CA SER A 192 -7.86 -19.16 20.08
C SER A 192 -8.93 -18.32 19.38
N GLY A 193 -9.21 -18.62 18.10
CA GLY A 193 -10.29 -18.01 17.33
C GLY A 193 -9.98 -16.64 16.72
N LEU A 194 -8.71 -16.22 16.64
CA LEU A 194 -8.35 -14.91 16.07
C LEU A 194 -8.70 -14.81 14.57
N LEU A 195 -8.50 -15.88 13.79
CA LEU A 195 -8.87 -15.88 12.36
C LEU A 195 -10.38 -15.69 12.13
N ASP A 196 -11.20 -16.08 13.11
CA ASP A 196 -12.65 -15.92 13.10
C ASP A 196 -13.10 -14.59 13.74
N ASP A 197 -12.19 -13.81 14.33
CA ASP A 197 -12.51 -12.51 14.91
C ASP A 197 -12.83 -11.50 13.79
N PRO A 198 -14.04 -10.91 13.74
CA PRO A 198 -14.39 -9.93 12.72
C PRO A 198 -13.61 -8.62 12.80
N ARG A 199 -12.83 -8.39 13.87
CA ARG A 199 -11.94 -7.24 14.04
C ARG A 199 -10.58 -7.44 13.39
N LEU A 200 -10.12 -8.70 13.22
CA LEU A 200 -8.86 -8.99 12.56
C LEU A 200 -8.89 -8.48 11.12
N ARG A 201 -7.81 -7.82 10.70
CA ARG A 201 -7.60 -7.35 9.33
C ARG A 201 -6.53 -8.14 8.59
N LEU A 202 -5.40 -8.38 9.25
CA LEU A 202 -4.29 -9.12 8.65
C LEU A 202 -3.33 -9.63 9.74
N VAL A 203 -2.46 -10.56 9.36
CA VAL A 203 -1.42 -11.14 10.22
C VAL A 203 -0.11 -11.17 9.44
N PHE A 204 0.96 -10.59 9.98
CA PHE A 204 2.28 -10.71 9.38
C PHE A 204 2.85 -12.12 9.61
N VAL A 205 3.36 -12.74 8.55
CA VAL A 205 3.99 -14.05 8.56
C VAL A 205 5.26 -14.03 7.70
N PRO A 206 6.31 -14.79 8.05
CA PRO A 206 6.38 -15.74 9.16
C PRO A 206 6.67 -15.10 10.52
N GLY A 207 6.70 -13.76 10.63
CA GLY A 207 7.04 -13.10 11.90
C GLY A 207 8.54 -12.97 12.15
N ALA A 208 9.33 -13.23 11.11
CA ALA A 208 10.78 -13.15 11.08
C ALA A 208 11.17 -12.37 9.82
N PHE A 209 12.24 -11.60 9.85
CA PHE A 209 13.22 -11.37 10.91
C PHE A 209 12.93 -10.08 11.68
N THR A 210 13.87 -9.14 11.74
CA THR A 210 13.69 -7.87 12.45
C THR A 210 12.50 -7.09 11.90
N TRP A 211 11.78 -6.42 12.79
CA TRP A 211 10.45 -5.82 12.53
C TRP A 211 9.38 -6.79 11.98
N ALA A 212 9.62 -8.10 12.05
CA ALA A 212 8.84 -9.15 11.40
C ALA A 212 8.85 -9.08 9.86
N GLU A 213 9.94 -8.57 9.29
CA GLU A 213 10.16 -8.42 7.85
C GLU A 213 11.12 -9.47 7.34
N PHE A 214 10.74 -10.17 6.27
CA PHE A 214 11.50 -11.31 5.76
C PHE A 214 12.73 -10.84 4.99
N ASP A 215 13.79 -10.53 5.73
CA ASP A 215 15.11 -10.14 5.22
C ASP A 215 16.03 -11.37 5.01
N TYR A 216 16.93 -11.27 4.04
CA TYR A 216 17.94 -12.28 3.70
C TYR A 216 19.26 -12.13 4.44
N ASP A 217 19.52 -11.05 5.18
CA ASP A 217 20.76 -10.87 5.96
C ASP A 217 21.06 -12.09 6.85
N ILE A 218 20.05 -12.56 7.59
CA ILE A 218 20.15 -13.72 8.48
C ILE A 218 20.37 -15.03 7.71
N VAL A 219 19.77 -15.14 6.52
CA VAL A 219 19.95 -16.29 5.63
C VAL A 219 21.37 -16.30 5.06
N ASN A 220 21.90 -15.13 4.66
CA ASN A 220 23.26 -14.97 4.17
C ASN A 220 24.29 -15.38 5.22
N ASP A 221 24.13 -14.94 6.46
CA ASP A 221 25.01 -15.34 7.57
C ASP A 221 25.11 -16.86 7.75
N ALA A 222 23.98 -17.57 7.60
CA ALA A 222 23.95 -19.03 7.69
C ALA A 222 24.65 -19.72 6.51
N VAL A 223 24.51 -19.17 5.30
CA VAL A 223 25.21 -19.64 4.11
C VAL A 223 26.72 -19.40 4.25
N GLU A 224 27.14 -18.22 4.71
CA GLU A 224 28.55 -17.88 4.93
C GLU A 224 29.20 -18.75 6.01
N ALA A 225 28.46 -19.12 7.05
CA ALA A 225 28.88 -20.10 8.06
C ALA A 225 29.02 -21.53 7.51
N GLY A 226 28.40 -21.81 6.35
CA GLY A 226 28.37 -23.14 5.74
C GLY A 226 27.33 -24.08 6.34
N ASP A 227 26.35 -23.52 7.06
CA ASP A 227 25.31 -24.26 7.79
C ASP A 227 23.97 -24.32 7.02
N LEU A 228 23.86 -23.57 5.91
CA LEU A 228 22.69 -23.58 5.03
C LEU A 228 23.14 -23.69 3.57
N THR A 229 22.56 -24.65 2.84
CA THR A 229 22.70 -24.75 1.39
C THR A 229 21.46 -24.26 0.66
N GLU A 230 21.64 -23.82 -0.60
CA GLU A 230 20.54 -23.47 -1.52
C GLU A 230 19.45 -24.57 -1.54
N SER A 231 19.85 -25.84 -1.67
CA SER A 231 18.90 -26.94 -1.73
C SER A 231 18.12 -27.17 -0.44
N GLU A 232 18.73 -26.91 0.72
CA GLU A 232 18.05 -27.03 2.02
C GLU A 232 17.07 -25.89 2.22
N TYR A 233 17.48 -24.66 1.90
CA TYR A 233 16.63 -23.48 1.98
C TYR A 233 15.40 -23.59 1.07
N LEU A 234 15.62 -23.93 -0.21
CA LEU A 234 14.51 -24.07 -1.16
C LEU A 234 13.61 -25.26 -0.85
N ALA A 235 14.14 -26.33 -0.26
CA ALA A 235 13.32 -27.44 0.20
C ALA A 235 12.35 -26.99 1.29
N TRP A 236 12.83 -26.24 2.29
CA TRP A 236 11.99 -25.63 3.31
C TRP A 236 10.97 -24.65 2.70
N TYR A 237 11.45 -23.70 1.92
CA TYR A 237 10.62 -22.65 1.31
C TYR A 237 9.46 -23.23 0.48
N SER A 238 9.69 -24.37 -0.18
CA SER A 238 8.68 -25.04 -1.01
C SER A 238 7.42 -25.51 -0.27
N HIS A 239 7.46 -25.62 1.06
CA HIS A 239 6.30 -26.02 1.85
C HIS A 239 5.84 -24.98 2.89
N SER A 240 6.72 -24.12 3.39
CA SER A 240 6.41 -23.17 4.49
C SER A 240 5.13 -22.37 4.26
N TRP A 241 4.94 -21.81 3.07
CA TRP A 241 3.75 -21.00 2.79
C TRP A 241 2.51 -21.84 2.60
N SER A 242 2.65 -23.04 2.02
CA SER A 242 1.54 -23.99 1.93
C SER A 242 1.12 -24.51 3.30
N ASP A 243 2.04 -24.64 4.27
CA ASP A 243 1.72 -25.02 5.64
C ASP A 243 0.85 -23.95 6.32
N LEU A 244 1.24 -22.68 6.18
CA LEU A 244 0.48 -21.54 6.69
C LEU A 244 -0.89 -21.40 6.00
N ALA A 245 -0.94 -21.59 4.68
CA ALA A 245 -2.18 -21.55 3.93
C ALA A 245 -3.12 -22.70 4.32
N GLU A 246 -2.61 -23.93 4.50
CA GLU A 246 -3.41 -25.07 4.97
C GLU A 246 -3.92 -24.84 6.40
N LEU A 247 -3.09 -24.25 7.27
CA LEU A 247 -3.46 -23.90 8.64
C LEU A 247 -4.62 -22.90 8.68
N ALA A 248 -4.57 -21.86 7.85
CA ALA A 248 -5.60 -20.81 7.81
C ALA A 248 -6.82 -21.15 6.94
N GLY A 249 -6.70 -22.12 6.03
CA GLY A 249 -7.79 -22.55 5.12
C GLY A 249 -8.34 -21.38 4.30
N ASP A 250 -9.67 -21.20 4.32
CA ASP A 250 -10.35 -20.13 3.59
C ASP A 250 -9.95 -18.70 4.05
N ARG A 251 -9.18 -18.58 5.13
CA ARG A 251 -8.68 -17.32 5.68
C ARG A 251 -7.21 -17.05 5.35
N ALA A 252 -6.57 -17.89 4.53
CA ALA A 252 -5.15 -17.74 4.16
C ALA A 252 -4.80 -16.36 3.59
N GLY A 253 -5.73 -15.73 2.86
CA GLY A 253 -5.53 -14.38 2.31
C GLY A 253 -5.37 -13.26 3.34
N LEU A 254 -5.61 -13.53 4.64
CA LEU A 254 -5.33 -12.60 5.74
C LEU A 254 -3.89 -12.72 6.27
N LEU A 255 -3.19 -13.81 5.96
CA LEU A 255 -1.79 -13.98 6.29
C LEU A 255 -0.96 -13.26 5.22
N VAL A 256 -0.07 -12.37 5.65
CA VAL A 256 0.68 -11.47 4.78
C VAL A 256 2.15 -11.84 4.84
N PHE A 257 2.69 -12.33 3.72
CA PHE A 257 4.13 -12.52 3.58
C PHE A 257 4.82 -11.16 3.47
N THR A 258 5.82 -10.89 4.32
CA THR A 258 6.53 -9.60 4.43
C THR A 258 7.87 -9.62 3.69
N GLY A 259 7.89 -9.98 2.41
CA GLY A 259 9.12 -10.07 1.61
C GLY A 259 8.96 -9.55 0.19
N GLU A 260 9.98 -9.72 -0.63
CA GLU A 260 10.05 -9.18 -2.00
C GLU A 260 10.39 -10.22 -3.06
N ASP A 261 10.07 -9.89 -4.32
CA ASP A 261 10.24 -10.81 -5.45
C ASP A 261 11.69 -10.99 -5.88
N TYR A 262 12.58 -10.04 -5.61
CA TYR A 262 13.96 -10.09 -6.15
C TYR A 262 15.01 -9.83 -5.05
N PRO A 263 14.90 -10.47 -3.88
CA PRO A 263 15.65 -10.07 -2.70
C PRO A 263 17.16 -10.06 -2.92
N PHE A 264 17.89 -9.28 -2.11
CA PHE A 264 19.36 -9.36 -2.04
C PHE A 264 19.83 -10.61 -1.29
N GLY A 265 19.46 -11.78 -1.82
CA GLY A 265 19.73 -13.08 -1.22
C GLY A 265 21.04 -13.74 -1.67
N PRO A 266 21.49 -14.79 -0.95
CA PRO A 266 22.75 -15.47 -1.22
C PRO A 266 22.68 -16.45 -2.39
N PHE A 267 21.50 -16.70 -2.97
CA PHE A 267 21.29 -17.70 -4.02
C PHE A 267 21.00 -17.11 -5.41
N GLY A 268 20.94 -15.78 -5.54
CA GLY A 268 20.72 -15.08 -6.80
C GLY A 268 19.41 -15.53 -7.46
N ALA A 269 19.41 -15.88 -8.75
CA ALA A 269 18.17 -16.23 -9.45
C ALA A 269 17.36 -17.42 -8.86
N ALA A 270 17.87 -18.12 -7.86
CA ALA A 270 17.16 -19.18 -7.15
C ALA A 270 16.31 -18.67 -5.98
N ASP A 271 16.60 -17.49 -5.41
CA ASP A 271 15.74 -16.81 -4.44
C ASP A 271 14.85 -15.71 -5.05
N ASP A 272 15.00 -15.44 -6.34
CA ASP A 272 14.01 -14.71 -7.15
C ASP A 272 12.63 -15.40 -7.13
N LEU A 273 11.58 -14.58 -7.12
CA LEU A 273 10.15 -14.90 -7.18
C LEU A 273 9.63 -15.79 -6.05
N LEU A 274 10.41 -15.89 -4.97
CA LEU A 274 9.98 -16.61 -3.80
C LEU A 274 8.74 -15.94 -3.15
N ALA A 275 8.67 -14.61 -3.11
CA ALA A 275 7.47 -13.88 -2.67
C ALA A 275 6.23 -14.20 -3.53
N GLN A 276 6.36 -14.25 -4.86
CA GLN A 276 5.29 -14.75 -5.74
C GLN A 276 4.84 -16.16 -5.35
N GLY A 277 5.76 -17.05 -4.99
CA GLY A 277 5.44 -18.39 -4.50
C GLY A 277 4.56 -18.40 -3.24
N ALA A 278 4.77 -17.46 -2.31
CA ALA A 278 3.91 -17.30 -1.14
C ALA A 278 2.49 -16.83 -1.54
N VAL A 279 2.39 -15.88 -2.47
CA VAL A 279 1.10 -15.41 -3.01
C VAL A 279 0.33 -16.52 -3.74
N ASP A 280 1.04 -17.33 -4.52
CA ASP A 280 0.49 -18.49 -5.22
C ASP A 280 -0.02 -19.58 -4.25
N ALA A 281 0.61 -19.72 -3.09
CA ALA A 281 0.13 -20.59 -2.01
C ALA A 281 -1.16 -20.09 -1.35
N GLY A 282 -1.54 -18.82 -1.58
CA GLY A 282 -2.81 -18.23 -1.14
C GLY A 282 -2.67 -17.10 -0.13
N LEU A 283 -1.45 -16.71 0.23
CA LEU A 283 -1.18 -15.62 1.16
C LEU A 283 -1.40 -14.26 0.49
N GLY A 284 -1.52 -13.23 1.31
CA GLY A 284 -1.28 -11.83 0.94
C GLY A 284 0.21 -11.49 0.91
N ILE A 285 0.53 -10.25 0.51
CA ILE A 285 1.90 -9.75 0.34
C ILE A 285 2.04 -8.35 0.95
N ARG A 286 3.19 -8.04 1.54
CA ARG A 286 3.61 -6.70 1.94
C ARG A 286 5.10 -6.51 1.66
N ASN A 287 5.42 -5.42 0.97
CA ASN A 287 6.79 -4.96 0.72
C ASN A 287 7.04 -3.69 1.57
N GLY A 288 8.28 -3.51 2.03
CA GLY A 288 8.69 -2.42 2.93
C GLY A 288 9.44 -1.25 2.27
N VAL A 289 9.48 -1.13 0.93
CA VAL A 289 10.34 -0.15 0.25
C VAL A 289 9.63 0.68 -0.82
N THR A 290 8.32 0.93 -0.70
CA THR A 290 7.61 1.76 -1.71
C THR A 290 8.03 3.23 -1.69
N GLU A 291 8.67 3.71 -0.62
CA GLU A 291 9.32 5.02 -0.57
C GLU A 291 10.41 5.13 -1.64
N LEU A 292 11.15 4.05 -1.89
CA LEU A 292 12.05 3.90 -3.02
C LEU A 292 11.30 3.54 -4.30
N SER A 293 10.35 4.40 -4.69
CA SER A 293 9.41 4.19 -5.79
C SER A 293 10.01 3.81 -7.16
N ASN A 294 11.31 4.01 -7.38
CA ASN A 294 12.02 3.58 -8.60
C ASN A 294 13.05 2.48 -8.36
N PHE A 295 12.99 1.79 -7.24
CA PHE A 295 13.92 0.73 -6.92
C PHE A 295 13.16 -0.56 -6.84
N HIS A 296 13.50 -1.53 -7.71
CA HIS A 296 13.10 -2.93 -7.56
C HIS A 296 11.62 -3.26 -7.80
N LEU A 297 10.72 -2.30 -7.62
CA LEU A 297 9.27 -2.45 -7.63
C LEU A 297 8.62 -2.19 -9.00
N SER A 298 9.40 -2.10 -10.06
CA SER A 298 8.87 -2.01 -11.44
C SER A 298 8.44 -3.39 -11.96
N GLU A 299 9.26 -4.41 -11.72
CA GLU A 299 8.91 -5.81 -11.93
C GLU A 299 8.63 -6.42 -10.54
N ALA A 300 7.36 -6.65 -10.22
CA ALA A 300 6.95 -7.20 -8.92
C ALA A 300 5.82 -8.22 -9.13
N PRO A 301 6.14 -9.45 -9.59
CA PRO A 301 5.14 -10.46 -9.95
C PRO A 301 4.22 -10.91 -8.81
N ALA A 302 4.62 -10.81 -7.53
CA ALA A 302 3.74 -11.03 -6.39
C ALA A 302 2.58 -10.03 -6.33
N TYR A 303 2.79 -8.82 -6.85
CA TYR A 303 1.76 -7.78 -7.05
C TYR A 303 1.13 -7.84 -8.45
N GLY A 304 1.61 -8.72 -9.32
CA GLY A 304 1.21 -8.81 -10.72
C GLY A 304 1.80 -7.73 -11.63
N SER A 305 2.76 -6.94 -11.15
CA SER A 305 3.40 -5.88 -11.94
C SER A 305 4.51 -6.44 -12.82
N SER A 306 4.54 -6.03 -14.09
CA SER A 306 5.62 -6.36 -15.02
C SER A 306 5.96 -5.18 -15.94
N ILE A 307 7.24 -5.12 -16.33
CA ILE A 307 7.76 -4.17 -17.33
C ILE A 307 7.46 -4.72 -18.74
N THR A 308 6.99 -3.88 -19.65
CA THR A 308 6.76 -4.20 -21.06
C THR A 308 7.95 -3.85 -21.95
N ASP A 309 7.89 -4.24 -23.23
CA ASP A 309 8.96 -3.98 -24.21
C ASP A 309 9.19 -2.48 -24.49
N ASP A 310 8.15 -1.66 -24.34
CA ASP A 310 8.26 -0.20 -24.42
C ASP A 310 8.57 0.48 -23.08
N GLY A 311 8.82 -0.30 -22.01
CA GLY A 311 9.18 0.20 -20.69
C GLY A 311 7.99 0.66 -19.83
N HIS A 312 6.76 0.51 -20.28
CA HIS A 312 5.58 0.73 -19.42
C HIS A 312 5.46 -0.36 -18.35
N LEU A 313 4.66 -0.07 -17.33
CA LEU A 313 4.24 -1.05 -16.34
C LEU A 313 2.82 -1.53 -16.62
N VAL A 314 2.62 -2.84 -16.56
CA VAL A 314 1.29 -3.46 -16.58
C VAL A 314 1.06 -4.22 -15.30
N VAL A 315 -0.19 -4.24 -14.82
CA VAL A 315 -0.58 -5.05 -13.66
C VAL A 315 -1.63 -6.07 -14.08
N ASP A 316 -1.34 -7.35 -13.86
CA ASP A 316 -2.29 -8.42 -14.09
C ASP A 316 -3.32 -8.50 -12.94
N GLU A 317 -4.38 -7.72 -13.07
CA GLU A 317 -5.52 -7.72 -12.14
C GLU A 317 -6.38 -9.01 -12.22
N SER A 318 -6.04 -9.97 -13.10
CA SER A 318 -6.72 -11.27 -13.14
C SER A 318 -6.15 -12.27 -12.12
N LEU A 319 -5.02 -11.94 -11.50
CA LEU A 319 -4.40 -12.78 -10.49
C LEU A 319 -5.29 -12.88 -9.23
N PRO A 320 -5.31 -14.04 -8.55
CA PRO A 320 -6.12 -14.24 -7.33
C PRO A 320 -5.84 -13.24 -6.21
N ILE A 321 -4.64 -12.67 -6.16
CA ILE A 321 -4.26 -11.65 -5.17
C ILE A 321 -5.12 -10.37 -5.28
N HIS A 322 -5.71 -10.10 -6.44
CA HIS A 322 -6.55 -8.93 -6.72
C HIS A 322 -8.06 -9.20 -6.67
N ASP A 323 -8.49 -10.36 -6.15
CA ASP A 323 -9.92 -10.73 -6.08
C ASP A 323 -10.74 -9.96 -5.03
N GLY A 324 -10.07 -9.09 -4.26
CA GLY A 324 -10.65 -8.25 -3.20
C GLY A 324 -10.75 -8.94 -1.83
N SER A 325 -10.43 -10.23 -1.73
CA SER A 325 -10.44 -10.98 -0.46
C SER A 325 -9.07 -11.05 0.22
N ARG A 326 -7.99 -10.91 -0.55
CA ARG A 326 -6.61 -10.96 -0.03
C ARG A 326 -6.07 -9.59 0.33
N ILE A 327 -5.02 -9.60 1.14
CA ILE A 327 -4.28 -8.40 1.54
C ILE A 327 -3.13 -8.17 0.55
N VAL A 328 -3.14 -6.98 -0.06
CA VAL A 328 -2.05 -6.43 -0.87
C VAL A 328 -1.59 -5.18 -0.15
N ALA A 329 -0.46 -5.28 0.51
CA ALA A 329 0.02 -4.24 1.39
C ALA A 329 1.37 -3.67 0.97
N ALA A 330 1.67 -2.50 1.51
CA ALA A 330 2.96 -1.83 1.42
C ALA A 330 3.15 -0.96 2.66
N GLU A 331 4.27 -0.27 2.74
CA GLU A 331 4.61 0.69 3.79
C GLU A 331 5.04 2.02 3.19
N ASN A 332 4.57 3.10 3.80
CA ASN A 332 4.98 4.47 3.51
C ASN A 332 5.07 5.24 4.84
N GLU A 333 6.07 4.93 5.65
CA GLU A 333 6.28 5.50 6.99
C GLU A 333 7.58 6.30 7.10
N CYS A 334 8.59 6.05 6.26
CA CYS A 334 9.93 6.61 6.42
C CYS A 334 10.31 7.49 5.24
N TYR A 335 10.48 8.80 5.45
CA TYR A 335 11.05 9.69 4.42
C TYR A 335 12.26 10.49 4.91
N THR A 336 12.29 10.85 6.20
CA THR A 336 13.42 11.50 6.87
C THR A 336 13.80 10.77 8.17
N ASP A 337 13.48 9.48 8.24
CA ASP A 337 13.76 8.58 9.36
C ASP A 337 14.14 7.20 8.80
N CYS A 338 14.42 6.22 9.66
CA CYS A 338 14.74 4.83 9.26
C CYS A 338 15.99 4.73 8.37
N GLY A 339 16.88 5.72 8.46
CA GLY A 339 18.07 5.83 7.61
C GLY A 339 17.86 6.62 6.31
N TYR A 340 16.62 6.99 5.99
CA TYR A 340 16.28 7.85 4.86
C TYR A 340 16.42 9.34 5.19
N ASP A 341 16.74 10.13 4.16
CA ASP A 341 16.84 11.59 4.22
C ASP A 341 16.37 12.17 2.88
N THR A 342 15.52 13.19 2.92
CA THR A 342 15.06 13.89 1.72
C THR A 342 14.88 15.37 1.99
N ASP A 343 15.26 16.21 1.03
CA ASP A 343 15.00 17.66 1.06
C ASP A 343 13.70 18.06 0.35
N ASP A 344 13.02 17.09 -0.27
CA ASP A 344 11.70 17.26 -0.91
C ASP A 344 10.71 16.17 -0.45
N PRO A 345 10.24 16.24 0.80
CA PRO A 345 9.31 15.26 1.36
C PRO A 345 7.99 15.17 0.59
N TYR A 346 7.52 16.28 -0.02
CA TYR A 346 6.30 16.24 -0.82
C TYR A 346 6.46 15.32 -2.03
N TYR A 347 7.56 15.46 -2.76
CA TYR A 347 7.85 14.60 -3.90
C TYR A 347 7.97 13.12 -3.48
N ALA A 348 8.72 12.83 -2.42
CA ALA A 348 8.90 11.48 -1.89
C ALA A 348 7.56 10.81 -1.49
N VAL A 349 6.72 11.53 -0.74
CA VAL A 349 5.37 11.08 -0.35
C VAL A 349 4.50 10.86 -1.58
N ARG A 350 4.50 11.80 -2.53
CA ARG A 350 3.68 11.70 -3.74
C ARG A 350 4.05 10.48 -4.58
N GLN A 351 5.33 10.24 -4.85
CA GLN A 351 5.75 9.16 -5.75
C GLN A 351 5.59 7.78 -5.11
N SER A 352 5.90 7.64 -3.83
CA SER A 352 5.67 6.40 -3.08
C SER A 352 4.20 6.00 -3.07
N ASN A 353 3.29 6.95 -2.83
CA ASN A 353 1.85 6.71 -2.91
C ASN A 353 1.35 6.41 -4.33
N LEU A 354 1.91 7.06 -5.37
CA LEU A 354 1.59 6.71 -6.76
C LEU A 354 2.05 5.28 -7.09
N LYS A 355 3.23 4.85 -6.63
CA LYS A 355 3.72 3.48 -6.80
C LYS A 355 2.81 2.47 -6.09
N VAL A 356 2.44 2.73 -4.83
CA VAL A 356 1.47 1.92 -4.06
C VAL A 356 0.16 1.72 -4.84
N LEU A 357 -0.40 2.80 -5.39
CA LEU A 357 -1.64 2.72 -6.16
C LEU A 357 -1.47 2.04 -7.52
N GLN A 358 -0.30 2.19 -8.16
CA GLN A 358 0.05 1.42 -9.36
C GLN A 358 0.09 -0.08 -9.04
N LEU A 359 0.63 -0.49 -7.89
CA LEU A 359 0.68 -1.89 -7.44
C LEU A 359 -0.65 -2.44 -6.90
N ARG A 360 -1.75 -1.66 -6.95
CA ARG A 360 -3.10 -2.04 -6.49
C ARG A 360 -3.19 -2.38 -5.00
N VAL A 361 -2.32 -1.78 -4.19
CA VAL A 361 -2.35 -1.91 -2.73
C VAL A 361 -3.74 -1.56 -2.18
N ASN A 362 -4.20 -2.37 -1.24
CA ASN A 362 -5.43 -2.15 -0.47
C ASN A 362 -5.18 -1.85 1.00
N TRP A 363 -4.05 -2.23 1.58
CA TRP A 363 -3.68 -1.89 2.96
C TRP A 363 -2.33 -1.19 3.00
N LEU A 364 -2.27 0.03 3.52
CA LEU A 364 -1.02 0.78 3.58
C LEU A 364 -0.63 1.04 5.02
N TYR A 365 0.56 0.58 5.39
CA TYR A 365 1.13 0.90 6.68
C TYR A 365 1.64 2.36 6.64
N VAL A 366 1.27 3.15 7.64
CA VAL A 366 1.65 4.57 7.77
C VAL A 366 1.84 4.93 9.24
N VAL A 367 2.70 5.91 9.53
CA VAL A 367 2.78 6.54 10.85
C VAL A 367 2.51 8.03 10.65
N PRO A 368 1.44 8.63 11.21
CA PRO A 368 0.93 9.91 10.74
C PRO A 368 1.93 11.06 10.61
N GLU A 369 2.83 11.22 11.59
CA GLU A 369 3.84 12.29 11.56
C GLU A 369 4.99 11.98 10.59
N PRO A 370 5.68 10.82 10.68
CA PRO A 370 6.69 10.42 9.68
C PRO A 370 6.16 10.35 8.24
N SER A 371 4.88 9.98 8.05
CA SER A 371 4.20 9.94 6.75
C SER A 371 3.73 11.31 6.23
N TYR A 372 3.95 12.41 6.97
CA TYR A 372 3.53 13.77 6.61
C TYR A 372 2.02 13.90 6.32
N MET A 373 1.18 13.19 7.08
CA MET A 373 -0.27 13.17 6.84
C MET A 373 -0.92 14.53 7.06
N THR A 374 -0.51 15.23 8.12
CA THR A 374 -1.00 16.57 8.45
C THR A 374 -0.57 17.63 7.41
N GLU A 375 0.62 17.50 6.83
CA GLU A 375 1.19 18.43 5.85
C GLU A 375 0.56 18.29 4.47
N TYR A 376 0.20 17.06 4.08
CA TYR A 376 -0.35 16.74 2.76
C TYR A 376 -1.75 16.11 2.83
N PRO A 377 -2.71 16.74 3.53
CA PRO A 377 -3.97 16.10 3.89
C PRO A 377 -4.86 15.80 2.69
N GLU A 378 -4.82 16.64 1.64
CA GLU A 378 -5.59 16.38 0.41
C GLU A 378 -5.04 15.20 -0.38
N HIS A 379 -3.71 15.00 -0.39
CA HIS A 379 -3.08 13.88 -1.05
C HIS A 379 -3.39 12.57 -0.31
N TRP A 380 -3.23 12.54 1.01
CA TRP A 380 -3.55 11.36 1.82
C TRP A 380 -5.04 11.02 1.80
N ASP A 381 -5.93 12.01 1.73
CA ASP A 381 -7.36 11.77 1.54
C ASP A 381 -7.68 11.12 0.18
N TRP A 382 -6.97 11.51 -0.88
CA TRP A 382 -7.06 10.83 -2.18
C TRP A 382 -6.52 9.40 -2.12
N VAL A 383 -5.36 9.17 -1.48
CA VAL A 383 -4.77 7.82 -1.32
C VAL A 383 -5.75 6.90 -0.57
N ARG A 384 -6.26 7.35 0.57
CA ARG A 384 -7.27 6.65 1.39
C ARG A 384 -8.49 6.20 0.59
N LEU A 385 -8.97 7.05 -0.31
CA LEU A 385 -10.13 6.76 -1.17
C LEU A 385 -9.77 5.92 -2.41
N SER A 386 -8.50 5.81 -2.73
CA SER A 386 -7.99 5.16 -3.94
C SER A 386 -7.47 3.74 -3.70
N ILE A 387 -6.89 3.45 -2.54
CA ILE A 387 -6.41 2.11 -2.19
C ILE A 387 -7.54 1.08 -2.23
N GLY A 388 -7.24 -0.12 -2.70
CA GLY A 388 -8.19 -1.22 -2.82
C GLY A 388 -9.34 -1.04 -3.82
N GLN A 389 -9.41 0.11 -4.50
CA GLN A 389 -10.38 0.28 -5.58
C GLN A 389 -10.07 -0.64 -6.75
N THR A 390 -11.13 -1.06 -7.43
CA THR A 390 -11.08 -1.77 -8.72
C THR A 390 -11.44 -0.81 -9.85
N ALA A 391 -11.24 -1.22 -11.10
CA ALA A 391 -11.68 -0.46 -12.26
C ALA A 391 -13.19 -0.10 -12.16
N ALA A 392 -14.00 -0.98 -11.58
CA ALA A 392 -15.43 -0.76 -11.42
C ALA A 392 -15.76 0.30 -10.36
N THR A 393 -14.99 0.42 -9.29
CA THR A 393 -15.32 1.23 -8.11
C THR A 393 -14.51 2.51 -7.97
N SER A 394 -13.37 2.62 -8.66
CA SER A 394 -12.48 3.78 -8.54
C SER A 394 -13.04 5.09 -9.11
N PRO A 395 -13.10 6.18 -8.34
CA PRO A 395 -13.62 7.45 -8.86
C PRO A 395 -12.78 8.02 -10.01
N ASP A 396 -11.52 7.64 -10.13
CA ASP A 396 -10.62 8.10 -11.18
C ASP A 396 -9.80 6.96 -11.83
N ALA A 397 -9.25 7.29 -13.01
CA ALA A 397 -8.20 6.58 -13.71
C ALA A 397 -7.10 7.61 -14.04
N TRP A 398 -5.83 7.25 -13.92
CA TRP A 398 -4.75 8.26 -13.96
C TRP A 398 -3.43 7.75 -14.54
N ALA A 399 -2.63 8.70 -15.02
CA ALA A 399 -1.28 8.52 -15.53
C ALA A 399 -0.37 9.62 -14.97
N ALA A 400 0.61 9.24 -14.16
CA ALA A 400 1.76 10.06 -13.79
C ALA A 400 2.80 9.92 -14.89
N LEU A 401 2.94 11.00 -15.67
CA LEU A 401 3.79 11.03 -16.84
C LEU A 401 5.22 11.26 -16.39
N ARG A 402 6.12 10.33 -16.73
CA ARG A 402 7.52 10.37 -16.29
C ARG A 402 8.35 9.37 -17.06
N ASP A 403 9.66 9.54 -16.95
CA ASP A 403 10.64 8.57 -17.42
C ASP A 403 11.69 8.41 -16.31
N ALA A 404 11.66 7.29 -15.58
CA ALA A 404 12.43 7.11 -14.35
C ALA A 404 13.27 5.84 -14.38
N SER A 405 14.52 5.91 -13.92
CA SER A 405 15.40 4.74 -13.92
C SER A 405 15.11 3.81 -12.76
N ASP A 406 14.88 2.53 -13.07
CA ASP A 406 14.97 1.45 -12.10
C ASP A 406 16.34 0.78 -12.20
N GLU A 407 17.21 1.19 -11.29
CA GLU A 407 18.64 0.91 -11.37
C GLU A 407 18.98 -0.57 -11.20
N PHE A 408 18.10 -1.33 -10.52
CA PHE A 408 18.22 -2.77 -10.39
C PHE A 408 18.27 -3.45 -11.77
N TRP A 409 17.48 -2.95 -12.73
CA TRP A 409 17.38 -3.52 -14.07
C TRP A 409 18.37 -2.95 -15.08
N ARG A 410 19.33 -2.11 -14.68
CA ARG A 410 20.28 -1.46 -15.61
C ARG A 410 21.04 -2.47 -16.47
N ASP A 411 21.66 -3.46 -15.83
CA ASP A 411 22.59 -4.38 -16.49
C ASP A 411 21.90 -5.64 -17.02
N THR A 412 20.89 -6.13 -16.30
CA THR A 412 20.12 -7.32 -16.63
C THR A 412 18.64 -6.95 -16.64
N PRO A 413 17.88 -7.27 -17.71
CA PRO A 413 16.45 -7.00 -17.69
C PRO A 413 15.73 -8.02 -16.79
N PRO A 414 14.45 -7.78 -16.47
CA PRO A 414 13.59 -8.80 -15.89
C PRO A 414 13.66 -10.12 -16.67
N PRO A 415 13.65 -11.29 -16.00
CA PRO A 415 13.63 -12.59 -16.64
C PRO A 415 12.44 -12.80 -17.61
N SER A 416 11.35 -12.06 -17.40
CA SER A 416 10.15 -12.02 -18.24
C SER A 416 10.39 -11.38 -19.61
N LEU A 417 11.46 -10.59 -19.77
CA LEU A 417 11.79 -9.85 -20.98
C LEU A 417 13.01 -10.41 -21.72
N ALA A 418 12.96 -10.39 -23.05
CA ALA A 418 14.15 -10.66 -23.86
C ALA A 418 15.18 -9.53 -23.70
N SER A 419 16.47 -9.85 -23.82
CA SER A 419 17.58 -8.92 -23.53
C SER A 419 17.57 -7.62 -24.33
N ASP A 420 16.98 -7.63 -25.52
CA ASP A 420 16.87 -6.52 -26.46
C ASP A 420 15.44 -5.96 -26.56
N ALA A 421 14.49 -6.45 -25.76
CA ALA A 421 13.09 -6.07 -25.83
C ALA A 421 12.82 -4.65 -25.31
N TRP A 422 13.61 -4.15 -24.35
CA TRP A 422 13.44 -2.83 -23.72
C TRP A 422 14.67 -1.94 -24.01
N PRO A 423 14.68 -1.20 -25.14
CA PRO A 423 15.87 -0.45 -25.58
C PRO A 423 16.21 0.77 -24.72
N THR A 424 15.24 1.29 -23.95
CA THR A 424 15.38 2.48 -23.11
C THR A 424 15.81 2.17 -21.67
N ARG A 425 16.00 0.90 -21.33
CA ARG A 425 16.48 0.45 -20.01
C ARG A 425 17.67 1.26 -19.49
N PRO A 426 17.74 1.62 -18.20
CA PRO A 426 16.80 1.27 -17.11
C PRO A 426 15.53 2.13 -17.01
N PHE A 427 15.21 2.96 -18.01
CA PHE A 427 14.13 3.93 -17.87
C PHE A 427 12.73 3.36 -18.10
N VAL A 428 11.97 3.31 -17.02
CA VAL A 428 10.58 2.87 -16.93
C VAL A 428 9.67 4.07 -17.19
N ARG A 429 8.70 3.86 -18.08
CA ARG A 429 7.73 4.88 -18.48
C ARG A 429 6.55 4.88 -17.52
N ASN A 430 6.25 6.06 -17.02
CA ASN A 430 5.04 6.40 -16.29
C ASN A 430 4.79 5.58 -15.01
N LEU A 431 3.88 6.08 -14.17
CA LEU A 431 3.09 5.24 -13.27
C LEU A 431 1.63 5.39 -13.69
N GLU A 432 0.91 4.29 -13.85
CA GLU A 432 -0.39 4.30 -14.52
C GLU A 432 -1.40 3.38 -13.80
N ARG A 433 -2.65 3.84 -13.76
CA ARG A 433 -3.78 3.09 -13.21
C ARG A 433 -5.02 3.34 -14.05
N TRP A 434 -5.34 2.36 -14.90
CA TRP A 434 -6.46 2.36 -15.85
C TRP A 434 -6.49 3.52 -16.87
N LEU A 435 -5.45 4.35 -16.92
CA LEU A 435 -5.22 5.36 -17.94
C LEU A 435 -3.77 5.22 -18.38
N VAL A 436 -3.57 4.93 -19.65
CA VAL A 436 -2.24 4.66 -20.22
C VAL A 436 -1.93 5.72 -21.27
N GLN A 437 -0.79 6.39 -21.18
CA GLN A 437 -0.28 7.23 -22.26
C GLN A 437 0.23 6.32 -23.37
N VAL A 438 -0.21 6.58 -24.60
CA VAL A 438 0.17 5.79 -25.77
C VAL A 438 0.75 6.68 -26.84
N ASP A 439 1.86 6.26 -27.42
CA ASP A 439 2.46 6.97 -28.54
C ASP A 439 1.66 6.72 -29.82
N ARG A 440 1.37 7.80 -30.54
CA ARG A 440 0.69 7.80 -31.85
C ARG A 440 1.40 8.80 -32.77
N PRO A 441 1.30 8.64 -34.10
CA PRO A 441 1.85 9.64 -35.01
C PRO A 441 1.31 11.06 -34.72
N GLY A 442 2.21 12.01 -34.47
CA GLY A 442 1.86 13.38 -34.08
C GLY A 442 1.52 13.55 -32.60
N SER A 443 1.78 12.52 -31.80
CA SER A 443 1.63 12.46 -30.35
C SER A 443 2.59 11.44 -29.72
N VAL A 444 3.83 11.39 -30.21
CA VAL A 444 4.90 10.69 -29.50
C VAL A 444 5.32 11.56 -28.32
N ALA A 445 5.31 11.00 -27.11
CA ALA A 445 5.72 11.72 -25.92
C ALA A 445 7.24 11.77 -25.80
N HIS A 446 7.76 12.90 -25.33
CA HIS A 446 9.20 13.12 -25.14
C HIS A 446 9.50 13.36 -23.66
N ARG A 447 10.64 12.90 -23.17
CA ARG A 447 11.08 13.17 -21.79
C ARG A 447 11.14 14.69 -21.55
N SER A 448 10.59 15.16 -20.43
CA SER A 448 10.74 16.54 -19.99
C SER A 448 11.97 16.68 -19.07
N ASP A 449 12.69 17.79 -19.19
CA ASP A 449 13.76 18.18 -18.26
C ASP A 449 13.29 19.27 -17.27
N ALA A 450 11.98 19.54 -17.21
CA ALA A 450 11.43 20.62 -16.39
C ALA A 450 11.43 20.30 -14.88
N ASP A 451 11.38 19.02 -14.52
CA ASP A 451 11.30 18.54 -13.15
C ASP A 451 12.11 17.23 -13.05
N VAL A 452 13.29 17.29 -12.44
CA VAL A 452 14.26 16.18 -12.43
C VAL A 452 14.73 15.96 -11.00
N HIS A 453 14.60 14.71 -10.55
CA HIS A 453 15.03 14.27 -9.24
C HIS A 453 16.09 13.19 -9.37
N GLU A 454 17.20 13.35 -8.66
CA GLU A 454 18.29 12.36 -8.61
C GLU A 454 18.42 11.87 -7.16
N ALA A 455 18.30 10.56 -6.95
CA ALA A 455 18.45 9.93 -5.64
C ALA A 455 17.69 10.67 -4.51
N PRO A 456 16.37 10.93 -4.68
CA PRO A 456 15.60 11.83 -3.81
C PRO A 456 15.50 11.38 -2.35
N ILE A 457 15.74 10.10 -2.08
CA ILE A 457 15.82 9.51 -0.74
C ILE A 457 17.21 8.91 -0.54
N GLU A 458 17.61 8.06 -1.48
CA GLU A 458 18.95 7.47 -1.48
C GLU A 458 19.40 7.10 -2.91
N PRO A 459 20.68 6.71 -3.12
CA PRO A 459 21.25 6.46 -4.45
C PRO A 459 20.47 5.46 -5.30
N ASP A 460 19.86 4.46 -4.66
CA ASP A 460 19.17 3.36 -5.34
C ASP A 460 17.82 3.78 -5.94
N ASN A 461 17.25 4.92 -5.51
CA ASN A 461 16.03 5.47 -6.10
C ASN A 461 16.23 6.14 -7.48
N GLY A 462 17.46 6.10 -8.00
CA GLY A 462 17.77 6.43 -9.40
C GLY A 462 17.52 7.89 -9.80
N THR A 463 17.30 8.10 -11.10
CA THR A 463 16.97 9.42 -11.68
C THR A 463 15.56 9.37 -12.26
N ALA A 464 14.73 10.33 -11.87
CA ALA A 464 13.38 10.50 -12.38
C ALA A 464 13.25 11.83 -13.14
N TYR A 465 12.77 11.74 -14.37
CA TYR A 465 12.33 12.89 -15.16
C TYR A 465 10.81 12.95 -15.08
N GLU A 466 10.31 13.87 -14.26
CA GLU A 466 8.89 14.03 -14.00
C GLU A 466 8.26 14.91 -15.07
N GLY A 467 7.29 14.33 -15.76
CA GLY A 467 6.62 14.94 -16.89
C GLY A 467 7.13 14.49 -18.25
N LEU A 468 6.24 14.64 -19.22
CA LEU A 468 6.53 14.46 -20.64
C LEU A 468 6.19 15.75 -21.39
N SER A 469 6.93 16.01 -22.45
CA SER A 469 6.80 17.18 -23.31
C SER A 469 6.35 16.80 -24.71
N THR A 470 5.66 17.71 -25.37
CA THR A 470 5.39 17.65 -26.81
C THR A 470 6.63 18.11 -27.60
N ASP A 471 6.76 17.72 -28.87
CA ASP A 471 7.74 18.30 -29.81
C ASP A 471 7.00 18.89 -31.03
N VAL A 472 6.56 20.13 -30.89
CA VAL A 472 5.86 20.88 -31.94
C VAL A 472 6.72 21.00 -33.20
N THR A 473 8.04 21.09 -33.06
CA THR A 473 8.94 21.21 -34.21
C THR A 473 9.09 19.90 -34.99
N GLY A 474 9.06 18.77 -34.28
CA GLY A 474 9.01 17.41 -34.82
C GLY A 474 7.62 16.99 -35.31
N GLY A 475 6.57 17.71 -34.90
CA GLY A 475 5.18 17.49 -35.30
C GLY A 475 4.33 16.74 -34.26
N ASP A 476 4.89 16.44 -33.09
CA ASP A 476 4.18 15.85 -31.97
C ASP A 476 3.49 16.96 -31.16
N THR A 477 2.19 17.16 -31.41
CA THR A 477 1.43 18.34 -30.95
C THR A 477 0.40 17.99 -29.88
N GLY A 478 0.66 16.96 -29.09
CA GLY A 478 -0.25 16.49 -28.06
C GLY A 478 0.09 15.09 -27.55
N PHE A 479 -0.70 14.59 -26.61
CA PHE A 479 -0.57 13.26 -26.00
C PHE A 479 -1.86 12.46 -26.20
N VAL A 480 -1.76 11.15 -26.46
CA VAL A 480 -2.93 10.26 -26.54
C VAL A 480 -2.98 9.39 -25.30
N PHE A 481 -4.18 9.21 -24.76
CA PHE A 481 -4.44 8.37 -23.59
C PHE A 481 -5.48 7.32 -23.91
N SER A 482 -5.21 6.09 -23.52
CA SER A 482 -6.15 4.96 -23.57
C SER A 482 -6.71 4.70 -22.18
N VAL A 483 -8.03 4.60 -22.08
CA VAL A 483 -8.74 4.27 -20.83
C VAL A 483 -9.00 2.76 -20.80
N ASP A 484 -8.80 2.13 -19.64
CA ASP A 484 -9.10 0.72 -19.44
C ASP A 484 -10.58 0.42 -19.76
N PRO A 485 -10.88 -0.63 -20.55
CA PRO A 485 -12.26 -0.92 -20.95
C PRO A 485 -13.21 -1.24 -19.78
N ALA A 486 -12.73 -1.85 -18.69
CA ALA A 486 -13.55 -2.15 -17.53
C ALA A 486 -13.89 -0.87 -16.74
N TRP A 487 -12.93 0.04 -16.59
CA TRP A 487 -13.18 1.34 -15.98
C TRP A 487 -14.13 2.19 -16.83
N ALA A 488 -13.88 2.26 -18.15
CA ALA A 488 -14.74 2.98 -19.09
C ALA A 488 -16.17 2.41 -19.12
N ALA A 489 -16.33 1.08 -19.01
CA ALA A 489 -17.63 0.44 -18.91
C ALA A 489 -18.36 0.78 -17.60
N ALA A 490 -17.62 0.89 -16.49
CA ALA A 490 -18.18 1.27 -15.20
C ALA A 490 -18.56 2.75 -15.11
N ALA A 491 -17.91 3.63 -15.88
CA ALA A 491 -18.31 5.03 -16.04
C ALA A 491 -19.66 5.18 -16.74
N GLY A 492 -19.97 4.33 -17.73
CA GLY A 492 -21.24 4.36 -18.44
C GLY A 492 -21.57 5.74 -19.04
N ASP A 493 -22.72 6.31 -18.67
CA ASP A 493 -23.20 7.62 -19.13
C ASP A 493 -22.88 8.76 -18.14
N GLU A 494 -22.05 8.51 -17.11
CA GLU A 494 -21.69 9.52 -16.11
C GLU A 494 -20.98 10.71 -16.74
N SER A 495 -21.13 11.88 -16.10
CA SER A 495 -20.37 13.06 -16.50
C SER A 495 -18.90 12.86 -16.14
N LEU A 496 -18.01 13.19 -17.06
CA LEU A 496 -16.57 13.03 -16.87
C LEU A 496 -15.87 14.38 -16.89
N VAL A 497 -14.84 14.50 -16.05
CA VAL A 497 -13.84 15.57 -16.18
C VAL A 497 -12.46 14.98 -16.33
N VAL A 498 -11.57 15.74 -16.95
CA VAL A 498 -10.14 15.42 -17.00
C VAL A 498 -9.39 16.48 -16.21
N LYS A 499 -8.51 16.05 -15.30
CA LYS A 499 -7.53 16.92 -14.65
C LYS A 499 -6.18 16.74 -15.31
N VAL A 500 -5.56 17.85 -15.70
CA VAL A 500 -4.23 17.88 -16.34
C VAL A 500 -3.34 18.78 -15.52
N THR A 501 -2.30 18.23 -14.91
CA THR A 501 -1.24 19.01 -14.28
C THR A 501 -0.14 19.29 -15.30
N TYR A 502 0.07 20.56 -15.61
CA TYR A 502 0.96 21.05 -16.66
C TYR A 502 1.83 22.19 -16.15
N LEU A 503 3.00 22.37 -16.78
CA LEU A 503 3.83 23.54 -16.52
C LEU A 503 3.26 24.72 -17.31
N ASP A 504 2.83 25.78 -16.60
CA ASP A 504 2.28 26.97 -17.23
C ASP A 504 3.40 27.89 -17.74
N GLU A 505 4.07 27.42 -18.78
CA GLU A 505 5.10 28.13 -19.55
C GLU A 505 4.73 28.18 -21.04
N GLY A 506 5.31 29.11 -21.79
CA GLY A 506 5.11 29.22 -23.24
C GLY A 506 3.83 29.93 -23.66
N GLN A 507 3.39 29.70 -24.91
CA GLN A 507 2.28 30.41 -25.56
C GLN A 507 1.29 29.48 -26.23
N GLY A 508 0.01 29.87 -26.24
CA GLY A 508 -1.08 29.14 -26.89
C GLY A 508 -1.84 28.23 -25.94
N ALA A 509 -3.02 27.80 -26.36
CA ALA A 509 -3.93 26.99 -25.57
C ALA A 509 -3.81 25.50 -25.90
N PHE A 510 -4.35 24.66 -25.01
CA PHE A 510 -4.58 23.23 -25.27
C PHE A 510 -6.02 22.84 -24.94
N HIS A 511 -6.47 21.67 -25.38
CA HIS A 511 -7.81 21.13 -25.14
C HIS A 511 -7.80 19.60 -25.23
N ILE A 512 -8.90 18.96 -24.86
CA ILE A 512 -9.08 17.51 -24.97
C ILE A 512 -9.94 17.21 -26.20
N ASP A 513 -9.38 16.51 -27.17
CA ASP A 513 -10.11 15.94 -28.31
C ASP A 513 -10.65 14.56 -27.94
N THR A 514 -11.94 14.36 -28.19
CA THR A 514 -12.63 13.10 -27.91
C THR A 514 -13.44 12.66 -29.13
N ALA A 515 -13.95 11.43 -29.12
CA ALA A 515 -14.86 10.94 -30.15
C ALA A 515 -16.17 11.77 -30.27
N ALA A 516 -16.58 12.44 -29.18
CA ALA A 516 -17.76 13.29 -29.13
C ALA A 516 -17.48 14.77 -29.48
N GLY A 517 -16.21 15.13 -29.72
CA GLY A 517 -15.77 16.49 -30.05
C GLY A 517 -14.76 17.05 -29.05
N PRO A 518 -14.26 18.28 -29.29
CA PRO A 518 -13.29 18.92 -28.42
C PRO A 518 -13.94 19.47 -27.14
N SER A 519 -13.18 19.48 -26.05
CA SER A 519 -13.51 20.19 -24.82
C SER A 519 -13.36 21.71 -24.98
N ALA A 520 -13.70 22.46 -23.92
CA ALA A 520 -13.26 23.85 -23.80
C ALA A 520 -11.72 23.93 -23.71
N SER A 521 -11.16 25.05 -24.20
CA SER A 521 -9.71 25.28 -24.21
C SER A 521 -9.19 25.80 -22.88
N VAL A 522 -8.00 25.34 -22.50
CA VAL A 522 -7.21 25.85 -21.38
C VAL A 522 -6.23 26.89 -21.91
N GLU A 523 -6.40 28.14 -21.47
CA GLU A 523 -5.50 29.23 -21.81
C GLU A 523 -4.30 29.25 -20.85
N ARG A 524 -3.08 29.20 -21.39
CA ARG A 524 -1.86 29.44 -20.60
C ARG A 524 -1.73 30.91 -20.24
N SER A 525 -1.25 31.25 -19.05
CA SER A 525 -1.21 32.66 -18.60
C SER A 525 -0.33 33.55 -19.50
N GLY A 526 0.62 32.97 -20.23
CA GLY A 526 1.47 33.63 -21.22
C GLY A 526 0.76 33.95 -22.56
N SER A 527 -0.49 33.51 -22.77
CA SER A 527 -1.23 33.70 -24.03
C SER A 527 -1.84 35.10 -24.20
N GLY A 528 -1.69 35.99 -23.22
CA GLY A 528 -2.19 37.37 -23.29
C GLY A 528 -1.51 38.20 -24.38
N SER A 529 -2.28 38.87 -25.24
CA SER A 529 -1.81 39.71 -26.35
C SER A 529 -1.09 41.02 -25.96
N GLY A 530 -0.59 41.12 -24.73
CA GLY A 530 0.16 42.27 -24.23
C GLY A 530 1.65 42.10 -24.54
N SER A 531 2.28 43.11 -25.15
CA SER A 531 3.68 43.10 -25.59
C SER A 531 4.74 43.08 -24.46
N GLY A 532 4.47 42.46 -23.32
CA GLY A 532 5.44 42.11 -22.30
C GLY A 532 5.75 40.62 -22.43
N SER A 533 7.02 40.25 -22.32
CA SER A 533 7.54 38.87 -22.40
C SER A 533 6.53 37.79 -21.94
N GLY A 534 5.93 37.10 -22.90
CA GLY A 534 4.96 36.01 -22.69
C GLY A 534 5.64 34.72 -22.24
N SER A 535 6.24 34.75 -21.05
CA SER A 535 6.45 33.56 -20.22
C SER A 535 5.17 33.40 -19.41
N GLY A 536 4.59 32.20 -19.33
CA GLY A 536 3.53 31.93 -18.37
C GLY A 536 4.01 32.12 -16.92
N SER A 537 3.23 31.67 -15.94
CA SER A 537 3.62 31.75 -14.53
C SER A 537 4.93 31.02 -14.23
N GLY A 538 5.27 29.99 -15.02
CA GLY A 538 6.40 29.10 -14.74
C GLY A 538 6.14 28.16 -13.57
N GLU A 539 4.89 28.07 -13.10
CA GLU A 539 4.45 27.20 -12.02
C GLU A 539 3.71 25.99 -12.58
N TRP A 540 3.75 24.88 -11.85
CA TRP A 540 2.88 23.74 -12.11
C TRP A 540 1.44 24.10 -11.76
N MET A 541 0.52 23.91 -12.70
CA MET A 541 -0.89 24.22 -12.58
C MET A 541 -1.72 22.98 -12.91
N THR A 542 -2.89 22.81 -12.29
CA THR A 542 -3.85 21.78 -12.67
C THR A 542 -5.11 22.38 -13.29
N ALA A 543 -5.39 22.00 -14.54
CA ALA A 543 -6.64 22.32 -15.22
C ALA A 543 -7.66 21.17 -15.06
N THR A 544 -8.83 21.46 -14.51
CA THR A 544 -10.00 20.58 -14.53
C THR A 544 -10.90 20.94 -15.70
N ILE A 545 -11.14 20.00 -16.61
CA ILE A 545 -11.77 20.20 -17.92
C ILE A 545 -12.99 19.28 -18.04
N ALA A 546 -14.17 19.84 -18.31
CA ALA A 546 -15.37 19.05 -18.56
C ALA A 546 -15.28 18.35 -19.93
N LEU A 547 -15.55 17.04 -19.95
CA LEU A 547 -15.64 16.29 -21.19
C LEU A 547 -17.06 16.32 -21.77
N PRO A 548 -17.21 16.30 -23.11
CA PRO A 548 -18.51 16.13 -23.73
C PRO A 548 -19.13 14.77 -23.39
N VAL A 549 -20.47 14.71 -23.34
CA VAL A 549 -21.20 13.45 -23.14
C VAL A 549 -20.82 12.44 -24.23
N GLY A 550 -20.46 11.22 -23.82
CA GLY A 550 -19.98 10.18 -24.73
C GLY A 550 -18.53 10.34 -25.17
N ALA A 551 -17.71 11.12 -24.43
CA ALA A 551 -16.30 11.36 -24.73
C ALA A 551 -15.47 10.07 -24.95
N LEU A 552 -15.74 9.02 -24.17
CA LEU A 552 -15.05 7.73 -24.30
C LEU A 552 -15.56 6.87 -25.48
N GLY A 553 -16.52 7.38 -26.25
CA GLY A 553 -17.10 6.68 -27.39
C GLY A 553 -18.01 5.51 -27.00
N SER A 554 -18.48 4.78 -28.02
CA SER A 554 -19.33 3.58 -27.83
C SER A 554 -18.55 2.27 -27.98
N ASP A 555 -17.34 2.32 -28.54
CA ASP A 555 -16.43 1.19 -28.58
C ASP A 555 -15.42 1.31 -27.44
N LEU A 556 -15.79 0.75 -26.29
CA LEU A 556 -14.99 0.83 -25.07
C LEU A 556 -13.64 0.11 -25.17
N LYS A 557 -13.43 -0.71 -26.21
CA LYS A 557 -12.12 -1.31 -26.50
C LYS A 557 -11.14 -0.33 -27.15
N ALA A 558 -11.62 0.84 -27.55
CA ALA A 558 -10.87 1.92 -28.17
C ALA A 558 -11.19 3.26 -27.48
N ALA A 559 -11.49 3.24 -26.18
CA ALA A 559 -11.78 4.44 -25.39
C ALA A 559 -10.50 5.27 -25.25
N GLU A 560 -10.28 6.17 -26.20
CA GLU A 560 -9.13 7.07 -26.24
C GLU A 560 -9.58 8.55 -26.28
N PHE A 561 -8.73 9.42 -25.72
CA PHE A 561 -8.80 10.86 -25.94
C PHE A 561 -7.40 11.42 -26.17
N ARG A 562 -7.32 12.61 -26.77
CA ARG A 562 -6.06 13.29 -27.04
C ARG A 562 -6.02 14.64 -26.35
N LEU A 563 -4.96 14.91 -25.60
CA LEU A 563 -4.62 16.27 -25.22
C LEU A 563 -3.95 16.95 -26.41
N SER A 564 -4.56 18.00 -26.96
CA SER A 564 -4.15 18.63 -28.22
C SER A 564 -3.75 20.09 -28.03
N LEU A 565 -2.63 20.47 -28.64
CA LEU A 565 -2.20 21.86 -28.76
C LEU A 565 -3.00 22.60 -29.84
N ALA A 566 -3.33 23.87 -29.59
CA ALA A 566 -3.84 24.76 -30.60
C ALA A 566 -2.76 25.11 -31.65
N GLU A 567 -3.19 25.51 -32.86
CA GLU A 567 -2.27 25.94 -33.90
C GLU A 567 -1.39 27.11 -33.43
N GLY A 568 -0.07 26.96 -33.59
CA GLY A 568 0.91 27.98 -33.20
C GLY A 568 1.26 27.99 -31.71
N ALA A 569 0.77 27.02 -30.92
CA ALA A 569 1.21 26.84 -29.54
C ALA A 569 2.68 26.36 -29.48
N SER A 570 3.37 26.74 -28.41
CA SER A 570 4.66 26.15 -28.03
C SER A 570 4.48 24.79 -27.37
N ASP A 571 5.59 24.09 -27.15
CA ASP A 571 5.62 22.83 -26.42
C ASP A 571 4.93 22.94 -25.05
N LEU A 572 4.41 21.81 -24.57
CA LEU A 572 3.69 21.68 -23.31
C LEU A 572 4.24 20.50 -22.53
N ASP A 573 4.68 20.77 -21.31
CA ASP A 573 5.05 19.77 -20.31
C ASP A 573 3.84 19.41 -19.45
N VAL A 574 3.58 18.12 -19.32
CA VAL A 574 2.48 17.54 -18.53
C VAL A 574 3.05 16.46 -17.62
N ARG A 575 2.73 16.50 -16.32
CA ARG A 575 3.22 15.51 -15.34
C ARG A 575 2.16 14.59 -14.76
N PHE A 576 0.89 14.97 -14.85
CA PHE A 576 -0.18 14.13 -14.32
C PHE A 576 -1.48 14.34 -15.08
N VAL A 577 -2.16 13.24 -15.43
CA VAL A 577 -3.48 13.27 -16.06
C VAL A 577 -4.40 12.32 -15.32
N ARG A 578 -5.61 12.78 -15.00
CA ARG A 578 -6.67 11.97 -14.37
C ARG A 578 -7.98 12.14 -15.12
N VAL A 579 -8.69 11.03 -15.38
CA VAL A 579 -10.10 11.03 -15.80
C VAL A 579 -10.93 10.69 -14.59
N ILE A 580 -11.93 11.53 -14.27
CA ILE A 580 -12.71 11.42 -13.03
C ILE A 580 -14.19 11.27 -13.36
N ARG A 581 -14.83 10.31 -12.70
CA ARG A 581 -16.27 10.04 -12.75
C ARG A 581 -17.03 10.96 -11.80
N LEU A 582 -17.89 11.83 -12.33
CA LEU A 582 -18.83 12.60 -11.55
C LEU A 582 -20.11 11.78 -11.40
N ALA A 583 -20.12 10.83 -10.46
CA ALA A 583 -21.35 10.11 -10.14
C ALA A 583 -22.37 11.11 -9.55
N ASP A 584 -23.51 11.27 -10.24
CA ASP A 584 -24.63 12.17 -9.88
C ASP A 584 -25.40 11.72 -8.62
#